data_AF-A0A2N1ISL8-F1
#
_entry.id   AF-A0A2N1ISL8-F1
#
_cell.length_a   1.000
_cell.length_b   1.000
_cell.length_c   1.000
_cell.angle_alpha   90.00
_cell.angle_beta   90.00
_cell.angle_gamma   90.00
#
_symmetry.space_group_name_H-M   'P 1'
#
loop_
_entity.id
_entity.type
_entity.pdbx_description
1 polymer ?
#
loop_
_entity_poly.entity_id
_entity_poly.type
_entity_poly.pdbx_seq_one_letter_code
_entity_poly.pdbx_strand_id
1 'polypeptide(L)'
;MELLWSSEDFVIAGQPYEGFPILLWDSMTSCIEANQFFRYYLLRGAIGSKNSWPSTGRALYDFFSFLQAHDLDWRDVDRGEEISLLASYRKYCTDTCSLALNTTRQRLTYVCAFYKFALDRHWVVRLPFNIEERIVKGKTSFLEHASARGRMPLVNDAMPRNHKSLPKYLRMTDIKLLLSATENPHHRIMIQLGILRSSQHRPSDLC
;
A
#
# COMPACT_ATOMS: atom_id res chain seq x y z
N MET A 1 2.61 -19.78 7.88
CA MET A 1 1.52 -18.79 8.02
C MET A 1 0.35 -19.17 7.14
N GLU A 2 -0.88 -18.93 7.62
CA GLU A 2 -2.10 -18.97 6.82
C GLU A 2 -2.91 -17.69 6.97
N LEU A 3 -3.53 -17.24 5.86
CA LEU A 3 -4.47 -16.12 5.84
C LEU A 3 -5.86 -16.65 5.50
N LEU A 4 -6.76 -16.56 6.46
CA LEU A 4 -8.16 -16.95 6.32
C LEU A 4 -9.05 -15.72 6.21
N TRP A 5 -10.20 -15.91 5.58
CA TRP A 5 -11.27 -14.92 5.51
C TRP A 5 -12.43 -15.44 6.36
N SER A 6 -12.93 -14.60 7.25
CA SER A 6 -14.03 -14.98 8.14
C SER A 6 -15.34 -15.21 7.41
N SER A 7 -16.16 -16.11 7.96
CA SER A 7 -17.59 -16.25 7.64
C SER A 7 -18.45 -15.28 8.47
N GLU A 8 -19.76 -15.38 8.31
CA GLU A 8 -20.76 -14.67 9.14
C GLU A 8 -20.66 -15.05 10.63
N ASP A 9 -20.10 -16.21 10.97
CA ASP A 9 -19.93 -16.68 12.36
C ASP A 9 -18.92 -15.84 13.15
N PHE A 10 -18.08 -15.06 12.45
CA PHE A 10 -17.13 -14.17 13.10
C PHE A 10 -17.82 -12.88 13.55
N VAL A 11 -18.26 -12.90 14.80
CA VAL A 11 -19.03 -11.81 15.41
C VAL A 11 -18.14 -10.95 16.31
N ILE A 12 -18.16 -9.63 16.09
CA ILE A 12 -17.52 -8.64 16.98
C ILE A 12 -18.62 -7.70 17.49
N ALA A 13 -18.73 -7.56 18.81
CA ALA A 13 -19.74 -6.73 19.46
C ALA A 13 -21.18 -7.00 18.96
N GLY A 14 -21.50 -8.27 18.66
CA GLY A 14 -22.82 -8.68 18.16
C GLY A 14 -23.07 -8.44 16.67
N GLN A 15 -22.09 -7.95 15.91
CA GLN A 15 -22.20 -7.77 14.46
C GLN A 15 -21.32 -8.79 13.71
N PRO A 16 -21.84 -9.45 12.66
CA PRO A 16 -21.04 -10.35 11.83
C PRO A 16 -20.12 -9.57 10.89
N TYR A 17 -18.87 -10.02 10.77
CA TYR A 17 -17.86 -9.42 9.89
C TYR A 17 -17.35 -10.47 8.90
N GLU A 18 -18.14 -10.79 7.87
CA GLU A 18 -17.75 -11.70 6.79
C GLU A 18 -16.65 -11.08 5.89
N GLY A 19 -15.62 -11.86 5.57
CA GLY A 19 -14.48 -11.45 4.75
C GLY A 19 -13.38 -10.71 5.51
N PHE A 20 -13.47 -10.65 6.84
CA PHE A 20 -12.46 -10.07 7.71
C PHE A 20 -11.20 -10.95 7.73
N PRO A 21 -9.99 -10.36 7.64
CA PRO A 21 -8.77 -11.14 7.61
C PRO A 21 -8.44 -11.72 8.98
N ILE A 22 -8.13 -13.01 9.01
CA ILE A 22 -7.65 -13.73 10.19
C ILE A 22 -6.31 -14.36 9.83
N LEU A 23 -5.28 -14.04 10.60
CA LEU A 23 -3.93 -14.55 10.39
C LEU A 23 -3.61 -15.64 11.42
N LEU A 24 -3.11 -16.78 10.93
CA LEU A 24 -2.68 -17.92 11.73
C LEU A 24 -1.19 -18.21 11.49
N TRP A 25 -0.51 -18.65 12.54
CA TRP A 25 0.80 -19.28 12.43
C TRP A 25 0.67 -20.62 11.67
N ASP A 26 1.79 -21.16 11.21
CA ASP A 26 1.86 -22.51 10.62
C ASP A 26 1.32 -23.62 11.54
N SER A 27 1.46 -23.43 12.85
CA SER A 27 0.89 -24.28 13.90
C SER A 27 -0.65 -24.21 14.00
N MET A 28 -1.32 -23.48 13.11
CA MET A 28 -2.75 -23.17 13.14
C MET A 28 -3.18 -22.38 14.39
N THR A 29 -2.24 -21.86 15.16
CA THR A 29 -2.52 -20.98 16.28
C THR A 29 -2.74 -19.55 15.79
N SER A 30 -3.57 -18.78 16.50
CA SER A 30 -3.85 -17.40 16.12
C SER A 30 -2.60 -16.53 16.25
N CYS A 31 -2.29 -15.74 15.20
CA CYS A 31 -1.36 -14.63 15.30
C CYS A 31 -2.04 -13.47 16.02
N ILE A 32 -1.98 -13.51 17.36
CA ILE A 32 -2.75 -12.62 18.25
C ILE A 32 -2.48 -11.15 17.92
N GLU A 33 -1.23 -10.78 17.67
CA GLU A 33 -0.79 -9.41 17.47
C GLU A 33 -1.29 -8.84 16.15
N ALA A 34 -1.20 -9.60 15.07
CA ALA A 34 -1.74 -9.22 13.77
C ALA A 34 -3.28 -9.13 13.81
N ASN A 35 -3.95 -10.09 14.47
CA ASN A 35 -5.40 -10.12 14.57
C ASN A 35 -5.94 -8.97 15.44
N GLN A 36 -5.25 -8.61 16.52
CA GLN A 36 -5.57 -7.41 17.30
C GLN A 36 -5.36 -6.14 16.49
N PHE A 37 -4.29 -6.07 15.71
CA PHE A 37 -4.06 -4.94 14.80
C PHE A 37 -5.18 -4.83 13.76
N PHE A 38 -5.60 -5.91 13.12
CA PHE A 38 -6.72 -5.87 12.16
C PHE A 38 -7.98 -5.31 12.80
N ARG A 39 -8.33 -5.77 14.02
CA ARG A 39 -9.50 -5.26 14.75
C ARG A 39 -9.36 -3.76 15.03
N TYR A 40 -8.19 -3.32 15.48
CA TYR A 40 -7.94 -1.90 15.78
C TYR A 40 -7.87 -1.01 14.53
N TYR A 41 -7.32 -1.51 13.43
CA TYR A 41 -7.02 -0.71 12.24
C TYR A 41 -8.19 -0.68 11.27
N LEU A 42 -8.83 -1.83 11.01
CA LEU A 42 -9.88 -1.97 10.00
C LEU A 42 -11.27 -1.60 10.52
N LEU A 43 -11.51 -1.65 11.83
CA LEU A 43 -12.81 -1.27 12.41
C LEU A 43 -12.94 0.22 12.71
N ARG A 44 -11.89 1.02 12.46
CA ARG A 44 -12.00 2.48 12.59
C ARG A 44 -12.74 3.09 11.41
N GLY A 45 -13.65 4.02 11.69
CA GLY A 45 -14.48 4.68 10.69
C GLY A 45 -13.71 5.39 9.55
N ALA A 46 -12.44 5.75 9.76
CA ALA A 46 -11.61 6.39 8.73
C ALA A 46 -11.07 5.41 7.66
N ILE A 47 -10.99 4.11 7.95
CA ILE A 47 -10.35 3.08 7.10
C ILE A 47 -11.33 1.93 6.77
N GLY A 48 -12.50 1.90 7.42
CA GLY A 48 -13.46 0.78 7.43
C GLY A 48 -14.18 0.42 6.13
N SER A 49 -13.66 0.80 4.95
CA SER A 49 -14.15 0.22 3.70
C SER A 49 -13.75 -1.26 3.62
N LYS A 50 -14.71 -2.16 3.42
CA LYS A 50 -14.48 -3.60 3.22
C LYS A 50 -13.46 -3.87 2.10
N ASN A 51 -13.36 -2.99 1.11
CA ASN A 51 -12.40 -3.10 0.01
C ASN A 51 -10.93 -3.01 0.45
N SER A 52 -10.66 -2.43 1.62
CA SER A 52 -9.30 -2.31 2.17
C SER A 52 -8.82 -3.58 2.86
N TRP A 53 -9.75 -4.45 3.28
CA TRP A 53 -9.47 -5.64 4.09
C TRP A 53 -8.54 -6.62 3.36
N PRO A 54 -8.75 -6.96 2.08
CA PRO A 54 -7.89 -7.93 1.40
C PRO A 54 -6.45 -7.44 1.29
N SER A 55 -6.28 -6.15 0.95
CA SER A 55 -4.95 -5.55 0.82
C SER A 55 -4.19 -5.48 2.14
N THR A 56 -4.90 -5.18 3.24
CA THR A 56 -4.31 -5.09 4.59
C THR A 56 -3.95 -6.48 5.10
N GLY A 57 -4.88 -7.44 4.99
CA GLY A 57 -4.66 -8.83 5.39
C GLY A 57 -3.47 -9.43 4.65
N ARG A 58 -3.41 -9.24 3.32
CA ARG A 58 -2.31 -9.75 2.50
C ARG A 58 -0.97 -9.12 2.87
N ALA A 59 -0.92 -7.82 3.11
CA ALA A 59 0.32 -7.15 3.50
C ALA A 59 0.91 -7.71 4.80
N LEU A 60 0.08 -7.91 5.82
CA LEU A 60 0.52 -8.46 7.10
C LEU A 60 0.87 -9.95 6.97
N TYR A 61 0.09 -10.71 6.21
CA TYR A 61 0.43 -12.10 5.89
C TYR A 61 1.82 -12.22 5.25
N ASP A 62 2.12 -11.42 4.23
CA ASP A 62 3.40 -11.50 3.53
C ASP A 62 4.57 -11.08 4.44
N PHE A 63 4.36 -10.12 5.34
CA PHE A 63 5.37 -9.70 6.31
C PHE A 63 5.65 -10.76 7.39
N PHE A 64 4.60 -11.30 8.02
CA PHE A 64 4.77 -12.37 9.01
C PHE A 64 5.26 -13.68 8.40
N SER A 65 4.91 -13.96 7.14
CA SER A 65 5.46 -15.12 6.42
C SER A 65 6.95 -14.95 6.18
N PHE A 66 7.40 -13.75 5.81
CA PHE A 66 8.83 -13.44 5.70
C PHE A 66 9.55 -13.65 7.04
N LEU A 67 9.00 -13.11 8.12
CA LEU A 67 9.57 -13.29 9.47
C LEU A 67 9.70 -14.76 9.84
N GLN A 68 8.62 -15.53 9.66
CA GLN A 68 8.59 -16.95 9.99
C GLN A 68 9.56 -17.77 9.13
N ALA A 69 9.66 -17.47 7.83
CA ALA A 69 10.57 -18.18 6.92
C ALA A 69 12.05 -17.93 7.22
N HIS A 70 12.37 -16.80 7.86
CA HIS A 70 13.73 -16.41 8.21
C HIS A 70 14.03 -16.52 9.71
N ASP A 71 13.13 -17.11 10.50
CA ASP A 71 13.23 -17.25 11.96
C ASP A 71 13.54 -15.91 12.68
N LEU A 72 12.86 -14.86 12.23
CA LEU A 72 13.02 -13.50 12.74
C LEU A 72 11.88 -13.17 13.71
N ASP A 73 12.23 -12.64 14.88
CA ASP A 73 11.25 -12.01 15.77
C ASP A 73 11.06 -10.54 15.36
N TRP A 74 9.81 -10.16 15.11
CA TRP A 74 9.44 -8.79 14.76
C TRP A 74 9.59 -7.80 15.93
N ARG A 75 9.61 -8.28 17.17
CA ARG A 75 9.82 -7.49 18.39
C ARG A 75 11.26 -7.05 18.56
N ASP A 76 12.17 -7.78 17.93
CA ASP A 76 13.60 -7.56 17.98
C ASP A 76 13.99 -6.39 17.05
N VAL A 77 13.62 -5.19 17.50
CA VAL A 77 13.78 -3.94 16.74
C VAL A 77 15.19 -3.35 16.82
N ASP A 78 16.07 -3.92 17.66
CA ASP A 78 17.43 -3.43 17.92
C ASP A 78 18.44 -4.58 17.91
N ARG A 79 18.55 -5.23 16.75
CA ARG A 79 19.44 -6.38 16.51
C ARG A 79 20.93 -6.04 16.53
N GLY A 80 21.29 -4.76 16.60
CA GLY A 80 22.65 -4.29 16.36
C GLY A 80 23.14 -4.50 14.91
N GLU A 81 22.27 -4.96 14.01
CA GLU A 81 22.55 -5.12 12.59
C GLU A 81 22.53 -3.75 11.89
N GLU A 82 23.39 -3.57 10.88
CA GLU A 82 23.42 -2.34 10.07
C GLU A 82 22.14 -2.13 9.26
N ILE A 83 21.40 -3.21 8.98
CA ILE A 83 20.19 -3.19 8.14
C ILE A 83 18.98 -3.50 9.01
N SER A 84 18.01 -2.58 9.04
CA SER A 84 16.78 -2.78 9.81
C SER A 84 15.91 -3.90 9.22
N LEU A 85 15.08 -4.50 10.07
CA LEU A 85 14.17 -5.59 9.67
C LEU A 85 13.24 -5.18 8.51
N LEU A 86 12.75 -3.93 8.50
CA LEU A 86 11.93 -3.41 7.39
C LEU A 86 12.74 -3.19 6.12
N ALA A 87 14.01 -2.81 6.23
CA ALA A 87 14.90 -2.68 5.07
C ALA A 87 15.16 -4.06 4.43
N SER A 88 15.38 -5.09 5.25
CA SER A 88 15.49 -6.49 4.81
C SER A 88 14.20 -6.97 4.15
N TYR A 89 13.03 -6.72 4.75
CA TYR A 89 11.74 -7.06 4.15
C TYR A 89 11.48 -6.33 2.82
N ARG A 90 11.83 -5.04 2.74
CA ARG A 90 11.73 -4.25 1.50
C ARG A 90 12.60 -4.84 0.39
N LYS A 91 13.84 -5.24 0.73
CA LYS A 91 14.76 -5.88 -0.19
C LYS A 91 14.18 -7.21 -0.69
N TYR A 92 13.68 -8.05 0.21
CA TYR A 92 13.01 -9.31 -0.13
C TYR A 92 11.82 -9.11 -1.09
N CYS A 93 10.94 -8.13 -0.81
CA CYS A 93 9.80 -7.84 -1.68
C CYS A 93 10.21 -7.45 -3.12
N THR A 94 11.33 -6.74 -3.25
CA THR A 94 11.79 -6.20 -4.53
C THR A 94 12.64 -7.22 -5.28
N ASP A 95 13.60 -7.83 -4.61
CA ASP A 95 14.62 -8.69 -5.22
C ASP A 95 14.11 -10.13 -5.39
N THR A 96 13.43 -10.67 -4.37
CA THR A 96 12.98 -12.08 -4.36
C THR A 96 11.58 -12.21 -4.95
N CYS A 97 10.63 -11.38 -4.51
CA CYS A 97 9.25 -11.47 -4.99
C CYS A 97 8.98 -10.67 -6.27
N SER A 98 9.94 -9.86 -6.75
CA SER A 98 9.82 -9.03 -7.95
C SER A 98 8.54 -8.16 -7.98
N LEU A 99 8.11 -7.68 -6.81
CA LEU A 99 6.88 -6.91 -6.68
C LEU A 99 7.06 -5.49 -7.23
N ALA A 100 6.01 -4.97 -7.85
CA ALA A 100 5.98 -3.57 -8.26
C ALA A 100 6.17 -2.64 -7.04
N LEU A 101 6.93 -1.55 -7.23
CA LEU A 101 7.25 -0.60 -6.14
C LEU A 101 6.01 -0.04 -5.43
N ASN A 102 4.91 0.19 -6.17
CA ASN A 102 3.66 0.65 -5.59
C ASN A 102 3.05 -0.40 -4.64
N THR A 103 3.10 -1.67 -5.02
CA THR A 103 2.64 -2.79 -4.19
C THR A 103 3.51 -2.93 -2.95
N THR A 104 4.84 -2.89 -3.10
CA THR A 104 5.79 -2.93 -1.97
C THR A 104 5.55 -1.77 -1.01
N ARG A 105 5.32 -0.56 -1.54
CA ARG A 105 4.99 0.63 -0.73
C ARG A 105 3.69 0.46 0.02
N GLN A 106 2.64 -0.05 -0.62
CA GLN A 106 1.36 -0.31 0.03
C GLN A 106 1.52 -1.33 1.17
N ARG A 107 2.25 -2.43 0.94
CA ARG A 107 2.52 -3.44 1.98
C ARG A 107 3.27 -2.84 3.16
N LEU A 108 4.36 -2.13 2.90
CA LEU A 108 5.14 -1.45 3.93
C LEU A 108 4.31 -0.43 4.70
N THR A 109 3.35 0.23 4.06
CA THR A 109 2.47 1.20 4.74
C THR A 109 1.69 0.53 5.87
N TYR A 110 1.12 -0.63 5.62
CA TYR A 110 0.38 -1.39 6.65
C TYR A 110 1.31 -1.99 7.70
N VAL A 111 2.50 -2.45 7.33
CA VAL A 111 3.52 -2.93 8.29
C VAL A 111 3.97 -1.80 9.22
N CYS A 112 4.22 -0.60 8.69
CA CYS A 112 4.55 0.55 9.52
C CYS A 112 3.38 0.96 10.44
N ALA A 113 2.13 0.85 9.97
CA ALA A 113 0.96 1.10 10.81
C ALA A 113 0.84 0.05 11.93
N PHE A 114 1.17 -1.21 11.65
CA PHE A 114 1.26 -2.27 12.65
C PHE A 114 2.31 -1.96 13.73
N TYR A 115 3.53 -1.55 13.35
CA TYR A 115 4.56 -1.19 14.33
C TYR A 115 4.18 0.03 15.18
N LYS A 116 3.49 1.03 14.61
CA LYS A 116 2.93 2.15 15.39
C LYS A 116 1.92 1.67 16.42
N PHE A 117 1.02 0.78 16.01
CA PHE A 117 0.08 0.14 16.95
C PHE A 117 0.79 -0.69 18.02
N ALA A 118 1.82 -1.45 17.65
CA ALA A 118 2.59 -2.25 18.60
C ALA A 118 3.33 -1.38 19.62
N LEU A 119 3.83 -0.20 19.20
CA LEU A 119 4.42 0.78 20.11
C LEU A 119 3.38 1.35 21.08
N ASP A 120 2.19 1.72 20.57
CA ASP A 120 1.08 2.21 21.41
C ASP A 120 0.63 1.16 22.45
N ARG A 121 0.78 -0.14 22.12
CA ARG A 121 0.50 -1.28 23.01
C ARG A 121 1.69 -1.71 23.88
N HIS A 122 2.83 -1.00 23.78
CA HIS A 122 4.08 -1.32 24.49
C HIS A 122 4.63 -2.73 24.20
N TRP A 123 4.33 -3.30 23.04
CA TRP A 123 4.92 -4.58 22.62
C TRP A 123 6.34 -4.45 22.10
N VAL A 124 6.70 -3.24 21.66
CA VAL A 124 8.06 -2.86 21.25
C VAL A 124 8.46 -1.59 22.00
N VAL A 125 9.75 -1.45 22.29
CA VAL A 125 10.29 -0.29 23.00
C VAL A 125 10.40 0.93 22.08
N ARG A 126 10.62 0.70 20.78
CA ARG A 126 10.80 1.74 19.75
C ARG A 126 10.38 1.25 18.36
N LEU A 127 10.23 2.17 17.41
CA LEU A 127 9.98 1.81 16.02
C LEU A 127 11.28 1.36 15.31
N PRO A 128 11.21 0.35 14.44
CA PRO A 128 12.35 -0.12 13.63
C PRO A 128 12.62 0.77 12.39
N PHE A 129 12.01 1.96 12.34
CA PHE A 129 12.19 2.93 11.27
C PHE A 129 12.09 4.35 11.83
N ASN A 130 12.83 5.27 11.22
CA ASN A 130 12.67 6.70 11.48
C ASN A 130 11.56 7.29 10.63
N ILE A 131 10.86 8.27 11.19
CA ILE A 131 9.91 9.10 10.46
C ILE A 131 10.71 10.30 9.96
N GLU A 132 11.03 10.33 8.67
CA GLU A 132 11.76 11.45 8.09
C GLU A 132 10.80 12.45 7.47
N GLU A 133 11.07 13.74 7.69
CA GLU A 133 10.43 14.80 6.94
C GLU A 133 10.98 14.80 5.51
N ARG A 134 10.18 14.35 4.55
CA ARG A 134 10.60 14.34 3.16
C ARG A 134 10.03 15.54 2.43
N ILE A 135 10.91 16.46 2.03
CA ILE A 135 10.56 17.56 1.14
C ILE A 135 10.13 16.96 -0.21
N VAL A 136 8.83 16.94 -0.47
CA VAL A 136 8.32 16.69 -1.80
C VAL A 136 8.47 18.00 -2.56
N LYS A 137 9.38 18.04 -3.56
CA LYS A 137 9.37 19.14 -4.53
C LYS A 137 8.02 19.11 -5.24
N GLY A 138 7.13 20.04 -4.87
CA GLY A 138 5.90 20.30 -5.60
C GLY A 138 6.24 20.67 -7.04
N LYS A 139 5.30 20.44 -7.97
CA LYS A 139 5.40 21.07 -9.29
C LYS A 139 5.37 22.58 -9.04
N THR A 140 6.40 23.29 -9.49
CA THR A 140 6.50 24.75 -9.47
C THR A 140 5.21 25.34 -10.02
N SER A 141 4.35 25.83 -9.14
CA SER A 141 3.17 26.60 -9.51
C SER A 141 3.53 28.07 -9.45
N PHE A 142 3.01 28.84 -10.41
CA PHE A 142 3.24 30.28 -10.59
C PHE A 142 2.99 31.15 -9.33
N LEU A 143 2.37 30.60 -8.28
CA LEU A 143 1.98 31.32 -7.06
C LEU A 143 2.74 30.87 -5.77
N GLU A 144 3.91 30.24 -5.88
CA GLU A 144 4.66 29.75 -4.69
C GLU A 144 5.29 30.85 -3.83
N HIS A 145 5.46 32.09 -4.32
CA HIS A 145 5.97 33.20 -3.48
C HIS A 145 5.01 33.60 -2.33
N ALA A 146 3.74 33.18 -2.38
CA ALA A 146 2.75 33.46 -1.34
C ALA A 146 2.57 32.32 -0.31
N SER A 147 3.18 31.16 -0.50
CA SER A 147 3.03 30.02 0.42
C SER A 147 4.34 29.24 0.60
N ALA A 148 5.32 29.86 1.28
CA ALA A 148 6.54 29.22 1.73
C ALA A 148 6.32 28.22 2.90
N ARG A 149 5.25 27.42 2.82
CA ARG A 149 5.01 26.23 3.66
C ARG A 149 4.53 25.12 2.75
N GLY A 150 5.43 24.67 1.87
CA GLY A 150 5.25 23.40 1.17
C GLY A 150 4.94 22.32 2.21
N ARG A 151 3.82 21.60 2.06
CA ARG A 151 3.48 20.48 2.95
C ARG A 151 4.67 19.52 2.94
N MET A 152 5.28 19.33 4.12
CA MET A 152 6.28 18.31 4.36
C MET A 152 5.53 17.06 4.82
N PRO A 153 5.19 16.10 3.94
CA PRO A 153 4.66 14.84 4.43
C PRO A 153 5.76 14.13 5.21
N LEU A 154 5.44 13.74 6.44
CA LEU A 154 6.22 12.78 7.20
C LEU A 154 6.18 11.45 6.44
N VAL A 155 7.34 10.97 5.97
CA VAL A 155 7.48 9.70 5.24
C VAL A 155 8.43 8.82 6.02
N ASN A 156 8.01 7.59 6.32
CA ASN A 156 8.89 6.62 6.97
C ASN A 156 10.07 6.29 6.05
N ASP A 157 11.30 6.26 6.58
CA ASP A 157 12.52 5.96 5.81
C ASP A 157 12.49 4.54 5.20
N ALA A 158 11.73 3.64 5.81
CA ALA A 158 11.44 2.33 5.24
C ALA A 158 10.77 2.38 3.84
N MET A 159 10.11 3.49 3.46
CA MET A 159 9.33 3.57 2.22
C MET A 159 10.20 3.70 0.96
N PRO A 160 9.95 2.87 -0.09
CA PRO A 160 10.64 3.03 -1.37
C PRO A 160 10.31 4.38 -2.02
N ARG A 161 11.27 4.93 -2.78
CA ARG A 161 11.06 6.17 -3.55
C ARG A 161 9.94 5.95 -4.57
N ASN A 162 8.97 6.85 -4.59
CA ASN A 162 7.88 6.78 -5.56
C ASN A 162 8.36 7.33 -6.90
N HIS A 163 8.48 6.46 -7.90
CA HIS A 163 8.60 6.87 -9.29
C HIS A 163 7.21 6.87 -9.91
N LYS A 164 6.66 8.06 -10.19
CA LYS A 164 5.47 8.17 -11.03
C LYS A 164 5.85 7.68 -12.43
N SER A 165 5.44 6.48 -12.79
CA SER A 165 5.51 6.04 -14.19
C SER A 165 4.66 7.00 -15.01
N LEU A 166 5.25 7.58 -16.07
CA LEU A 166 4.48 8.36 -17.03
C LEU A 166 3.36 7.45 -17.59
N PRO A 167 2.13 7.97 -17.76
CA PRO A 167 1.07 7.21 -18.40
C PRO A 167 1.57 6.70 -19.75
N LYS A 168 1.38 5.42 -20.05
CA LYS A 168 1.68 4.90 -21.38
C LYS A 168 0.70 5.56 -22.36
N TYR A 169 1.21 6.37 -23.28
CA TYR A 169 0.38 6.97 -24.32
C TYR A 169 -0.02 5.91 -25.34
N LEU A 170 -1.29 5.90 -25.75
CA LEU A 170 -1.74 5.10 -26.89
C LEU A 170 -1.19 5.73 -28.18
N ARG A 171 -0.56 4.94 -29.05
CA ARG A 171 -0.18 5.43 -30.37
C ARG A 171 -1.42 5.53 -31.25
N MET A 172 -1.36 6.39 -32.27
CA MET A 172 -2.48 6.58 -33.20
C MET A 172 -2.87 5.28 -33.93
N THR A 173 -1.91 4.37 -34.14
CA THR A 173 -2.14 3.02 -34.67
C THR A 173 -3.01 2.18 -33.73
N ASP A 174 -2.70 2.23 -32.43
CA ASP A 174 -3.38 1.46 -31.39
C ASP A 174 -4.83 1.96 -31.22
N ILE A 175 -5.05 3.27 -31.34
CA ILE A 175 -6.37 3.90 -31.33
C ILE A 175 -7.22 3.43 -32.51
N LYS A 176 -6.65 3.40 -33.72
CA LYS A 176 -7.37 2.97 -34.92
C LYS A 176 -7.76 1.49 -34.83
N LEU A 177 -6.85 0.64 -34.36
CA LEU A 177 -7.11 -0.78 -34.13
C LEU A 177 -8.22 -0.99 -33.10
N LEU A 178 -8.20 -0.24 -31.98
CA LEU A 178 -9.22 -0.32 -30.95
C LEU A 178 -10.61 0.09 -31.47
N LEU A 179 -10.69 1.18 -32.25
CA LEU A 179 -11.93 1.65 -32.83
C LEU A 179 -12.47 0.72 -33.92
N SER A 180 -11.60 0.04 -34.69
CA SER A 180 -12.02 -0.95 -35.68
C SER A 180 -12.48 -2.27 -35.07
N ALA A 181 -11.91 -2.67 -33.93
CA ALA A 181 -12.27 -3.92 -33.24
C ALA A 181 -13.53 -3.81 -32.37
N THR A 182 -14.08 -2.61 -32.18
CA THR A 182 -15.24 -2.38 -31.32
C THR A 182 -16.53 -2.41 -32.14
N GLU A 183 -17.25 -3.53 -32.09
CA GLU A 183 -18.53 -3.71 -32.79
C GLU A 183 -19.70 -3.00 -32.09
N ASN A 184 -19.63 -2.84 -30.76
CA ASN A 184 -20.70 -2.20 -29.99
C ASN A 184 -20.66 -0.67 -30.12
N PRO A 185 -21.76 -0.01 -30.57
CA PRO A 185 -21.80 1.43 -30.79
C PRO A 185 -21.62 2.26 -29.51
N HIS A 186 -22.09 1.77 -28.34
CA HIS A 186 -21.92 2.48 -27.07
C HIS A 186 -20.45 2.53 -26.63
N HIS A 187 -19.74 1.40 -26.76
CA HIS A 187 -18.30 1.35 -26.45
C HIS A 187 -17.50 2.24 -27.39
N ARG A 188 -17.87 2.31 -28.68
CA ARG A 188 -17.23 3.19 -29.66
C ARG A 188 -17.34 4.66 -29.28
N ILE A 189 -18.53 5.11 -28.85
CA ILE A 189 -18.76 6.49 -28.38
C ILE A 189 -17.97 6.76 -27.09
N MET A 190 -17.97 5.83 -26.12
CA MET A 190 -17.21 5.98 -24.88
C MET A 190 -15.70 6.11 -25.12
N ILE A 191 -15.15 5.29 -26.02
CA ILE A 191 -13.74 5.32 -26.41
C ILE A 191 -13.40 6.65 -27.10
N GLN A 192 -14.22 7.10 -28.06
CA GLN A 192 -14.03 8.38 -28.73
C GLN A 192 -14.06 9.57 -27.76
N LEU A 193 -15.00 9.56 -26.81
CA LEU A 193 -15.13 10.59 -25.78
C LEU A 193 -13.90 10.62 -24.85
N GLY A 194 -13.40 9.44 -24.46
CA GLY A 194 -12.19 9.31 -23.65
C GLY A 194 -10.95 9.86 -24.35
N ILE A 195 -10.79 9.57 -25.65
CA ILE A 195 -9.68 10.08 -26.47
C ILE A 195 -9.77 11.60 -26.60
N LEU A 196 -10.94 12.15 -26.91
CA LEU A 196 -11.16 13.60 -27.05
C LEU A 196 -10.87 14.38 -25.76
N ARG A 197 -11.28 13.87 -24.60
CA ARG A 197 -10.96 14.54 -23.32
C ARG A 197 -9.49 14.44 -22.95
N SER A 198 -8.83 13.34 -23.30
CA SER A 198 -7.39 13.16 -23.02
C SER A 198 -6.50 14.08 -23.87
N SER A 199 -6.95 14.56 -25.03
CA SER A 199 -6.19 15.46 -25.89
C SER A 199 -6.27 16.94 -25.46
N GLN A 200 -7.30 17.34 -24.72
CA GLN A 200 -7.48 18.71 -24.20
C GLN A 200 -6.55 19.07 -23.02
N HIS A 201 -5.77 18.12 -22.50
CA HIS A 201 -4.81 18.34 -21.42
C HIS A 201 -3.34 18.35 -21.89
N ARG A 202 -3.08 18.61 -23.18
CA ARG A 202 -1.72 18.94 -23.62
C ARG A 202 -1.37 20.37 -23.17
N PRO A 203 -0.26 20.58 -22.44
CA PRO A 203 0.34 21.90 -22.39
C PRO A 203 0.75 22.26 -23.82
N SER A 204 0.23 23.38 -24.28
CA SER A 204 0.62 24.06 -25.50
C SER A 204 2.06 24.56 -25.35
N ASP A 205 3.03 23.72 -25.69
CA ASP A 205 4.39 24.12 -26.02
C ASP A 205 4.78 23.38 -27.30
N LEU A 206 4.66 24.07 -28.44
CA LEU A 206 5.37 23.85 -29.70
C LEU A 206 5.02 25.05 -30.61
N CYS A 207 5.59 26.21 -30.27
CA CYS A 207 6.05 27.24 -31.20
C CYS A 207 7.40 27.74 -30.67
#